data_AF-A0A961XQZ6-F1
#
_entry.id   AF-A0A961XQZ6-F1
#
_cell.length_a   1.000
_cell.length_b   1.000
_cell.length_c   1.000
_cell.angle_alpha   90.00
_cell.angle_beta   90.00
_cell.angle_gamma   90.00
#
_symmetry.space_group_name_H-M   'P 1'
#
loop_
_entity.id
_entity.type
_entity.pdbx_description
1 polymer ?
#
loop_
_entity_poly.entity_id
_entity_poly.type
_entity_poly.pdbx_seq_one_letter_code
_entity_poly.pdbx_strand_id
1 'polypeptide(L)'
;MADQHMTGAASTSSASDPRYPLVVLFAVVCVAAFYISAVFYFFDGRWLEPAFAISYNLSGIFSGEFGRLLNFSGIALMAFPIGILFRLNSWFAVEGKLAYAGNVFNDSSLRNFFFEMLLLAVLGWFFWFIVGNAVTNLAAAGIASGFNFLGTTAGFGINFSPFIDYKETSPYLTVFYVGLGNTLLLAILGVILATIIGFLLGVARLSNNWVIAKLAYGYVEIMRNIPLLLWIFIWYFAVLRLLPDKANPLDFGPLGLLNIAGYYAPRPIWGSGAVWILVALAVAIIAAFFIARWAKARQMATGEQFPTFWTVVALIIGLPLLAYFVMGMPLTFEMPAPSRFGPKGGARIPPEFLGMLVALTTYTSSYIAEIVRAGILAVNKG
;
A
#
# COMPACT_ATOMS: atom_id res chain seq x y z
N MET A 1 0.11 -20.55 -57.84
CA MET A 1 -0.34 -21.66 -56.96
C MET A 1 0.33 -21.46 -55.62
N ALA A 2 -0.33 -20.67 -54.78
CA ALA A 2 -0.02 -20.49 -53.37
C ALA A 2 -1.05 -21.31 -52.61
N ASP A 3 -0.61 -22.22 -51.74
CA ASP A 3 -1.20 -22.56 -50.44
C ASP A 3 -0.62 -23.89 -49.93
N GLN A 4 -0.53 -24.03 -48.60
CA GLN A 4 -0.39 -25.27 -47.79
C GLN A 4 0.82 -25.42 -46.83
N HIS A 5 1.49 -24.36 -46.38
CA HIS A 5 2.46 -24.50 -45.27
C HIS A 5 2.32 -23.46 -44.15
N MET A 6 1.09 -23.06 -43.78
CA MET A 6 0.83 -22.18 -42.63
C MET A 6 -0.45 -22.58 -41.88
N THR A 7 -0.51 -23.78 -41.31
CA THR A 7 -1.55 -24.15 -40.33
C THR A 7 -0.98 -25.06 -39.24
N GLY A 8 -0.22 -24.49 -38.31
CA GLY A 8 0.36 -25.28 -37.23
C GLY A 8 0.94 -24.54 -36.03
N ALA A 9 0.65 -23.26 -35.84
CA ALA A 9 1.20 -22.49 -34.72
C ALA A 9 0.22 -21.43 -34.18
N ALA A 10 -0.92 -21.86 -33.66
CA ALA A 10 -1.81 -21.00 -32.86
C ALA A 10 -2.74 -21.84 -31.96
N SER A 11 -2.20 -22.53 -30.95
CA SER A 11 -3.02 -23.07 -29.85
C SER A 11 -2.19 -23.46 -28.61
N THR A 12 -1.17 -22.68 -28.26
CA THR A 12 -0.68 -22.75 -26.86
C THR A 12 -1.78 -22.17 -25.99
N SER A 13 -2.46 -23.03 -25.24
CA SER A 13 -3.55 -22.65 -24.34
C SER A 13 -3.04 -21.54 -23.42
N SER A 14 -3.77 -20.44 -23.45
CA SER A 14 -3.46 -19.24 -22.68
C SER A 14 -3.36 -19.53 -21.17
N ALA A 15 -4.00 -20.61 -20.72
CA ALA A 15 -3.97 -21.21 -19.39
C ALA A 15 -2.58 -21.62 -18.82
N SER A 16 -1.54 -21.73 -19.65
CA SER A 16 -0.20 -22.18 -19.21
C SER A 16 0.76 -21.06 -18.80
N ASP A 17 0.37 -19.79 -19.00
CA ASP A 17 1.22 -18.65 -18.60
C ASP A 17 1.13 -18.42 -17.07
N PRO A 18 2.28 -18.42 -16.35
CA PRO A 18 2.33 -18.26 -14.89
C PRO A 18 1.76 -16.93 -14.36
N ARG A 19 1.41 -15.98 -15.24
CA ARG A 19 0.72 -14.73 -14.89
C ARG A 19 -0.80 -14.87 -14.78
N TYR A 20 -1.38 -15.94 -15.32
CA TYR A 20 -2.84 -16.18 -15.28
C TYR A 20 -3.45 -16.18 -13.86
N PRO A 21 -2.82 -16.80 -12.84
CA PRO A 21 -3.36 -16.78 -11.47
C PRO A 21 -3.44 -15.36 -10.89
N LEU A 22 -2.46 -14.50 -11.21
CA LEU A 22 -2.43 -13.10 -10.75
C LEU A 22 -3.50 -12.25 -11.46
N VAL A 23 -3.73 -12.49 -12.75
CA VAL A 23 -4.78 -11.83 -13.52
C VAL A 23 -6.18 -12.24 -13.02
N VAL A 24 -6.38 -13.52 -12.67
CA VAL A 24 -7.62 -14.02 -12.07
C VAL A 24 -7.85 -13.39 -10.68
N LEU A 25 -6.82 -13.33 -9.84
CA LEU A 25 -6.90 -12.68 -8.53
C LEU A 25 -7.24 -11.18 -8.67
N PHE A 26 -6.59 -10.49 -9.60
CA PHE A 26 -6.86 -9.08 -9.88
C PHE A 26 -8.30 -8.85 -10.36
N ALA A 27 -8.81 -9.71 -11.25
CA ALA A 27 -10.19 -9.63 -11.74
C ALA A 27 -11.22 -9.90 -10.64
N VAL A 28 -10.99 -10.89 -9.78
CA VAL A 28 -11.85 -11.16 -8.60
C VAL A 28 -11.86 -9.96 -7.64
N VAL A 29 -10.71 -9.33 -7.41
CA VAL A 29 -10.60 -8.12 -6.59
C VAL A 29 -11.32 -6.94 -7.25
N CYS A 30 -11.21 -6.74 -8.56
CA CYS A 30 -11.93 -5.70 -9.29
C CYS A 30 -13.45 -5.90 -9.25
N VAL A 31 -13.93 -7.14 -9.39
CA VAL A 31 -15.35 -7.48 -9.28
C VAL A 31 -15.84 -7.28 -7.83
N ALA A 32 -15.09 -7.76 -6.84
CA ALA A 32 -15.42 -7.52 -5.43
C ALA A 32 -15.45 -6.02 -5.10
N ALA A 33 -14.49 -5.23 -5.60
CA ALA A 33 -14.45 -3.78 -5.44
C ALA A 33 -15.61 -3.07 -6.14
N PHE A 34 -16.05 -3.56 -7.31
CA PHE A 34 -17.23 -3.07 -8.01
C PHE A 34 -18.51 -3.31 -7.17
N TYR A 35 -18.66 -4.49 -6.59
CA TYR A 35 -19.81 -4.81 -5.73
C TYR A 35 -19.77 -4.06 -4.40
N ILE A 36 -18.59 -3.90 -3.77
CA ILE A 36 -18.42 -3.07 -2.58
C ILE A 36 -18.78 -1.61 -2.90
N SER A 37 -18.35 -1.10 -4.06
CA SER A 37 -18.73 0.25 -4.53
C SER A 37 -20.24 0.35 -4.81
N ALA A 38 -20.88 -0.70 -5.31
CA ALA A 38 -22.34 -0.78 -5.48
C ALA A 38 -23.11 -0.86 -4.14
N VAL A 39 -22.49 -1.42 -3.10
CA VAL A 39 -23.00 -1.40 -1.73
C VAL A 39 -22.89 0.02 -1.13
N PHE A 40 -21.77 0.71 -1.33
CA PHE A 40 -21.62 2.12 -0.94
C PHE A 40 -22.55 3.07 -1.72
N TYR A 41 -22.81 2.78 -2.99
CA TYR A 41 -23.75 3.47 -3.87
C TYR A 41 -25.18 3.53 -3.33
N PHE A 42 -25.62 2.49 -2.59
CA PHE A 42 -26.94 2.43 -1.98
C PHE A 42 -27.12 3.36 -0.78
N PHE A 43 -26.02 3.85 -0.19
CA PHE A 43 -26.05 4.77 0.96
C PHE A 43 -26.22 6.25 0.57
N ASP A 44 -25.89 6.68 -0.67
CA ASP A 44 -25.80 8.11 -1.04
C ASP A 44 -26.54 8.53 -2.34
N GLY A 45 -27.12 7.59 -3.10
CA GLY A 45 -28.21 7.86 -4.06
C GLY A 45 -27.93 8.69 -5.34
N ARG A 46 -26.70 9.13 -5.63
CA ARG A 46 -26.41 10.12 -6.70
C ARG A 46 -25.85 9.61 -8.04
N TRP A 47 -25.77 8.29 -8.30
CA TRP A 47 -24.94 7.75 -9.41
C TRP A 47 -25.61 6.72 -10.34
N LEU A 48 -26.92 6.81 -10.61
CA LEU A 48 -27.68 5.82 -11.41
C LEU A 48 -27.14 5.60 -12.83
N GLU A 49 -26.85 6.66 -13.57
CA GLU A 49 -26.45 6.53 -14.98
C GLU A 49 -24.99 6.04 -15.19
N PRO A 50 -23.99 6.47 -14.40
CA PRO A 50 -22.61 5.99 -14.56
C PRO A 50 -22.45 4.50 -14.24
N ALA A 51 -23.19 3.98 -13.24
CA ALA A 51 -23.12 2.58 -12.84
C ALA A 51 -23.67 1.63 -13.92
N PHE A 52 -24.75 2.01 -14.59
CA PHE A 52 -25.30 1.28 -15.74
C PHE A 52 -24.32 1.29 -16.93
N ALA A 53 -23.70 2.44 -17.22
CA ALA A 53 -22.70 2.56 -18.28
C ALA A 53 -21.45 1.70 -18.01
N ILE A 54 -21.02 1.57 -16.75
CA ILE A 54 -19.89 0.72 -16.35
C ILE A 54 -20.26 -0.78 -16.42
N SER A 55 -21.45 -1.17 -15.95
CA SER A 55 -21.94 -2.56 -16.05
C SER A 55 -22.08 -3.03 -17.49
N TYR A 56 -22.60 -2.16 -18.37
CA TYR A 56 -22.75 -2.48 -19.79
C TYR A 56 -21.38 -2.60 -20.49
N ASN A 57 -20.43 -1.70 -20.20
CA ASN A 57 -19.07 -1.77 -20.75
C ASN A 57 -18.27 -2.98 -20.21
N LEU A 58 -18.40 -3.35 -18.94
CA LEU A 58 -17.75 -4.54 -18.37
C LEU A 58 -18.31 -5.84 -18.95
N SER A 59 -19.61 -5.90 -19.26
CA SER A 59 -20.21 -7.04 -19.95
C SER A 59 -19.60 -7.25 -21.35
N GLY A 60 -19.22 -6.17 -22.04
CA GLY A 60 -18.48 -6.21 -23.31
C GLY A 60 -17.05 -6.71 -23.14
N ILE A 61 -16.36 -6.30 -22.09
CA ILE A 61 -14.96 -6.69 -21.78
C ILE A 61 -14.85 -8.18 -21.40
N PHE A 62 -15.86 -8.73 -20.73
CA PHE A 62 -15.86 -10.12 -20.23
C PHE A 62 -16.67 -11.11 -21.07
N SER A 63 -17.08 -10.74 -22.29
CA SER A 63 -17.88 -11.59 -23.20
C SER A 63 -17.11 -12.73 -23.89
N GLY A 64 -15.79 -12.82 -23.70
CA GLY A 64 -14.93 -13.88 -24.25
C GLY A 64 -14.89 -15.18 -23.44
N GLU A 65 -13.91 -16.06 -23.71
CA GLU A 65 -13.74 -17.35 -22.99
C GLU A 65 -13.68 -17.21 -21.46
N PHE A 66 -13.21 -16.05 -20.98
CA PHE A 66 -13.18 -15.67 -19.57
C PHE A 66 -14.58 -15.58 -18.91
N GLY A 67 -15.58 -15.05 -19.61
CA GLY A 67 -16.97 -14.99 -19.13
C GLY A 67 -17.64 -16.36 -19.02
N ARG A 68 -17.24 -17.30 -19.88
CA ARG A 68 -17.63 -18.72 -19.79
C ARG A 68 -17.01 -19.41 -18.57
N LEU A 69 -15.75 -19.13 -18.27
CA LEU A 69 -15.04 -19.72 -17.11
C LEU A 69 -15.62 -19.30 -15.76
N LEU A 70 -16.27 -18.12 -15.68
CA LEU A 70 -16.90 -17.63 -14.46
C LEU A 70 -18.44 -17.76 -14.45
N ASN A 71 -19.05 -18.28 -15.52
CA ASN A 71 -20.51 -18.34 -15.68
C ASN A 71 -21.21 -17.00 -15.36
N PHE A 72 -20.72 -15.92 -15.98
CA PHE A 72 -21.10 -14.54 -15.66
C PHE A 72 -22.61 -14.25 -15.80
N SER A 73 -23.30 -14.96 -16.71
CA SER A 73 -24.75 -14.90 -16.89
C SER A 73 -25.54 -15.39 -15.66
N GLY A 74 -25.02 -16.38 -14.93
CA GLY A 74 -25.60 -16.84 -13.65
C GLY A 74 -25.35 -15.85 -12.51
N ILE A 75 -24.18 -15.20 -12.48
CA ILE A 75 -23.80 -14.21 -11.46
C ILE A 75 -24.64 -12.93 -11.58
N ALA A 76 -24.89 -12.46 -12.81
CA ALA A 76 -25.73 -11.28 -13.07
C ALA A 76 -27.19 -11.45 -12.60
N LEU A 77 -27.74 -12.68 -12.73
CA LEU A 77 -29.10 -13.00 -12.27
C LEU A 77 -29.21 -13.05 -10.73
N MET A 78 -28.12 -13.31 -10.01
CA MET A 78 -28.08 -13.35 -8.54
C MET A 78 -27.90 -11.97 -7.89
N ALA A 79 -27.41 -10.97 -8.62
CA ALA A 79 -27.31 -9.58 -8.12
C ALA A 79 -28.70 -8.93 -7.90
N PHE A 80 -29.70 -9.38 -8.64
CA PHE A 80 -31.08 -8.88 -8.59
C PHE A 80 -31.78 -9.13 -7.23
N PRO A 81 -31.74 -10.34 -6.64
CA PRO A 81 -32.32 -10.59 -5.31
C PRO A 81 -31.58 -9.88 -4.15
N ILE A 82 -30.27 -9.65 -4.24
CA ILE A 82 -29.51 -8.91 -3.21
C ILE A 82 -29.96 -7.45 -3.15
N GLY A 83 -30.13 -6.80 -4.31
CA GLY A 83 -30.67 -5.44 -4.38
C GLY A 83 -32.10 -5.31 -3.82
N ILE A 84 -32.93 -6.35 -3.98
CA ILE A 84 -34.29 -6.41 -3.41
C ILE A 84 -34.26 -6.53 -1.88
N LEU A 85 -33.37 -7.37 -1.32
CA LEU A 85 -33.21 -7.53 0.14
C LEU A 85 -32.75 -6.23 0.81
N PHE A 86 -31.86 -5.46 0.17
CA PHE A 86 -31.43 -4.14 0.66
C PHE A 86 -32.55 -3.09 0.59
N ARG A 87 -33.36 -3.11 -0.47
CA ARG A 87 -34.53 -2.23 -0.62
C ARG A 87 -35.60 -2.51 0.43
N LEU A 88 -35.81 -3.77 0.81
CA LEU A 88 -36.73 -4.12 1.88
C LEU A 88 -36.22 -3.61 3.24
N ASN A 89 -34.93 -3.75 3.55
CA ASN A 89 -34.36 -3.27 4.81
C ASN A 89 -34.46 -1.73 4.95
N SER A 90 -34.14 -0.97 3.89
CA SER A 90 -34.25 0.49 3.92
C SER A 90 -35.70 0.99 3.91
N TRP A 91 -36.60 0.29 3.22
CA TRP A 91 -38.03 0.62 3.21
C TRP A 91 -38.67 0.44 4.60
N PHE A 92 -38.37 -0.67 5.30
CA PHE A 92 -38.81 -0.87 6.68
C PHE A 92 -38.13 0.09 7.69
N ALA A 93 -36.91 0.57 7.41
CA ALA A 93 -36.23 1.56 8.26
C ALA A 93 -36.82 2.98 8.12
N VAL A 94 -37.34 3.33 6.95
CA VAL A 94 -38.00 4.63 6.68
C VAL A 94 -39.43 4.66 7.25
N GLU A 95 -40.18 3.57 7.13
CA GLU A 95 -41.55 3.47 7.68
C GLU A 95 -41.60 3.34 9.21
N GLY A 96 -40.53 2.84 9.83
CA GLY A 96 -40.42 2.66 11.29
C GLY A 96 -40.45 3.94 12.13
N LYS A 97 -40.43 5.14 11.52
CA LYS A 97 -40.60 6.42 12.24
C LYS A 97 -42.07 6.85 12.44
N LEU A 98 -43.05 6.11 11.90
CA LEU A 98 -44.47 6.52 11.94
C LEU A 98 -45.43 5.56 12.67
N ALA A 99 -44.99 4.46 13.28
CA ALA A 99 -45.90 3.53 13.94
C ALA A 99 -45.53 3.20 15.39
N TYR A 100 -46.21 3.85 16.33
CA TYR A 100 -46.40 3.37 17.71
C TYR A 100 -47.42 2.22 17.70
N ALA A 101 -47.01 1.01 18.06
CA ALA A 101 -47.80 0.00 18.81
C ALA A 101 -47.00 -1.31 18.89
N GLY A 102 -47.11 -1.99 20.04
CA GLY A 102 -46.27 -3.12 20.43
C GLY A 102 -46.36 -4.34 19.52
N ASN A 103 -45.19 -4.94 19.29
CA ASN A 103 -45.00 -6.37 19.08
C ASN A 103 -43.49 -6.66 19.13
N VAL A 104 -43.08 -7.81 19.65
CA VAL A 104 -41.67 -8.25 19.73
C VAL A 104 -40.97 -8.28 18.35
N PHE A 105 -41.75 -8.28 17.26
CA PHE A 105 -41.29 -8.19 15.87
C PHE A 105 -41.00 -6.76 15.36
N ASN A 106 -41.28 -5.73 16.15
CA ASN A 106 -41.01 -4.33 15.80
C ASN A 106 -39.86 -3.72 16.63
N ASP A 107 -39.07 -4.57 17.29
CA ASP A 107 -37.81 -4.13 17.87
C ASP A 107 -36.79 -3.90 16.75
N SER A 108 -36.42 -2.64 16.54
CA SER A 108 -35.49 -2.22 15.49
C SER A 108 -34.13 -2.88 15.64
N SER A 109 -33.73 -3.28 16.86
CA SER A 109 -32.46 -3.95 17.10
C SER A 109 -32.46 -5.41 16.62
N LEU A 110 -33.54 -6.16 16.88
CA LEU A 110 -33.67 -7.55 16.43
C LEU A 110 -33.83 -7.66 14.91
N ARG A 111 -34.59 -6.74 14.30
CA ARG A 111 -34.77 -6.69 12.84
C ARG A 111 -33.46 -6.35 12.12
N ASN A 112 -32.72 -5.35 12.60
CA ASN A 112 -31.43 -4.98 12.02
C ASN A 112 -30.41 -6.12 12.15
N PHE A 113 -30.32 -6.75 13.32
CA PHE A 113 -29.45 -7.91 13.55
C PHE A 113 -29.79 -9.07 12.61
N PHE A 114 -31.08 -9.37 12.42
CA PHE A 114 -31.53 -10.41 11.49
C PHE A 114 -31.11 -10.12 10.05
N PHE A 115 -31.35 -8.90 9.54
CA PHE A 115 -30.97 -8.55 8.17
C PHE A 115 -29.45 -8.46 7.97
N GLU A 116 -28.69 -8.07 8.99
CA GLU A 116 -27.22 -8.08 8.96
C GLU A 116 -26.67 -9.52 8.91
N MET A 117 -27.21 -10.42 9.74
CA MET A 117 -26.85 -11.85 9.70
C MET A 117 -27.28 -12.53 8.40
N LEU A 118 -28.47 -12.19 7.88
CA LEU A 118 -28.94 -12.68 6.59
C LEU A 118 -28.04 -12.18 5.45
N LEU A 119 -27.63 -10.91 5.49
CA LEU A 119 -26.70 -10.34 4.53
C LEU A 119 -25.35 -11.06 4.57
N LEU A 120 -24.77 -11.26 5.75
CA LEU A 120 -23.51 -12.00 5.91
C LEU A 120 -23.63 -13.43 5.40
N ALA A 121 -24.75 -14.10 5.65
CA ALA A 121 -25.01 -15.45 5.16
C ALA A 121 -25.13 -15.50 3.62
N VAL A 122 -25.87 -14.55 3.02
CA VAL A 122 -26.02 -14.44 1.56
C VAL A 122 -24.68 -14.11 0.90
N LEU A 123 -23.90 -13.17 1.46
CA LEU A 123 -22.55 -12.86 0.98
C LEU A 123 -21.62 -14.06 1.11
N GLY A 124 -21.62 -14.74 2.26
CA GLY A 124 -20.83 -15.94 2.49
C GLY A 124 -21.16 -17.06 1.49
N TRP A 125 -22.44 -17.32 1.27
CA TRP A 125 -22.91 -18.28 0.27
C TRP A 125 -22.51 -17.86 -1.16
N PHE A 126 -22.64 -16.58 -1.50
CA PHE A 126 -22.26 -16.05 -2.81
C PHE A 126 -20.75 -16.19 -3.07
N PHE A 127 -19.90 -15.83 -2.11
CA PHE A 127 -18.45 -16.00 -2.23
C PHE A 127 -18.07 -17.48 -2.32
N TRP A 128 -18.67 -18.33 -1.48
CA TRP A 128 -18.45 -19.77 -1.53
C TRP A 128 -18.83 -20.35 -2.90
N PHE A 129 -19.97 -19.94 -3.45
CA PHE A 129 -20.44 -20.36 -4.77
C PHE A 129 -19.51 -19.90 -5.89
N ILE A 130 -19.08 -18.64 -5.90
CA ILE A 130 -18.17 -18.12 -6.94
C ILE A 130 -16.80 -18.80 -6.85
N VAL A 131 -16.22 -18.90 -5.65
CA VAL A 131 -14.92 -19.53 -5.45
C VAL A 131 -14.98 -21.01 -5.82
N GLY A 132 -16.02 -21.72 -5.39
CA GLY A 132 -16.23 -23.13 -5.73
C GLY A 132 -16.36 -23.36 -7.23
N ASN A 133 -17.15 -22.54 -7.94
CA ASN A 133 -17.27 -22.61 -9.39
C ASN A 133 -15.94 -22.27 -10.09
N ALA A 134 -15.27 -21.21 -9.67
CA ALA A 134 -13.98 -20.81 -10.23
C ALA A 134 -12.92 -21.91 -10.06
N VAL A 135 -12.78 -22.47 -8.85
CA VAL A 135 -11.82 -23.55 -8.58
C VAL A 135 -12.15 -24.78 -9.44
N THR A 136 -13.41 -25.16 -9.54
CA THR A 136 -13.85 -26.32 -10.34
C THR A 136 -13.56 -26.11 -11.84
N ASN A 137 -13.85 -24.92 -12.36
CA ASN A 137 -13.59 -24.58 -13.77
C ASN A 137 -12.10 -24.43 -14.08
N LEU A 138 -11.32 -23.88 -13.15
CA LEU A 138 -9.85 -23.77 -13.29
C LEU A 138 -9.19 -25.16 -13.24
N ALA A 139 -9.64 -26.03 -12.33
CA ALA A 139 -9.17 -27.41 -12.26
C ALA A 139 -9.52 -28.19 -13.54
N ALA A 140 -10.73 -28.03 -14.08
CA ALA A 140 -11.14 -28.62 -15.35
C ALA A 140 -10.32 -28.09 -16.55
N ALA A 141 -9.81 -26.85 -16.47
CA ALA A 141 -8.92 -26.26 -17.46
C ALA A 141 -7.43 -26.63 -17.27
N GLY A 142 -7.09 -27.48 -16.28
CA GLY A 142 -5.72 -27.87 -15.97
C GLY A 142 -4.87 -26.75 -15.36
N ILE A 143 -5.49 -25.66 -14.90
CA ILE A 143 -4.80 -24.54 -14.26
C ILE A 143 -4.62 -24.88 -12.78
N ALA A 144 -3.37 -24.84 -12.31
CA ALA A 144 -3.05 -24.99 -10.90
C ALA A 144 -3.83 -23.93 -10.09
N SER A 145 -4.80 -24.39 -9.32
CA SER A 145 -5.66 -23.55 -8.48
C SER A 145 -5.31 -23.73 -7.00
N GLY A 146 -5.58 -22.72 -6.17
CA GLY A 146 -5.28 -22.72 -4.74
C GLY A 146 -3.91 -22.13 -4.37
N PHE A 147 -3.51 -22.29 -3.11
CA PHE A 147 -2.32 -21.64 -2.53
C PHE A 147 -1.04 -22.48 -2.61
N ASN A 148 -1.07 -23.64 -3.27
CA ASN A 148 0.08 -24.55 -3.32
C ASN A 148 1.30 -23.91 -4.02
N PHE A 149 1.07 -22.99 -4.96
CA PHE A 149 2.13 -22.22 -5.62
C PHE A 149 2.97 -21.40 -4.63
N LEU A 150 2.43 -21.01 -3.48
CA LEU A 150 3.20 -20.27 -2.47
C LEU A 150 4.38 -21.09 -1.95
N GLY A 151 4.25 -22.41 -1.90
CA GLY A 151 5.32 -23.33 -1.50
C GLY A 151 6.25 -23.75 -2.64
N THR A 152 5.93 -23.44 -3.90
CA THR A 152 6.79 -23.80 -5.04
C THR A 152 7.92 -22.80 -5.20
N THR A 153 9.06 -23.27 -5.71
CA THR A 153 10.24 -22.44 -5.98
C THR A 153 9.93 -21.32 -6.96
N ALA A 154 10.35 -20.10 -6.64
CA ALA A 154 10.11 -18.92 -7.48
C ALA A 154 10.93 -18.92 -8.77
N GLY A 155 12.21 -19.32 -8.72
CA GLY A 155 13.06 -19.49 -9.90
C GLY A 155 13.58 -18.20 -10.54
N PHE A 156 13.50 -17.06 -9.85
CA PHE A 156 14.06 -15.77 -10.33
C PHE A 156 14.75 -15.00 -9.20
N GLY A 157 15.77 -14.19 -9.55
CA GLY A 157 16.50 -13.36 -8.59
C GLY A 157 15.77 -12.08 -8.19
N ILE A 158 15.96 -11.64 -6.94
CA ILE A 158 15.52 -10.33 -6.44
C ILE A 158 16.76 -9.53 -6.05
N ASN A 159 16.94 -8.35 -6.67
CA ASN A 159 18.14 -7.53 -6.47
C ASN A 159 18.22 -6.85 -5.10
N PHE A 160 17.11 -6.79 -4.36
CA PHE A 160 17.02 -6.10 -3.08
C PHE A 160 16.16 -6.86 -2.07
N SER A 161 16.81 -7.46 -1.08
CA SER A 161 16.15 -8.22 0.00
C SER A 161 16.85 -7.95 1.34
N PRO A 162 16.76 -6.72 1.88
CA PRO A 162 17.56 -6.30 3.04
C PRO A 162 17.16 -6.99 4.36
N PHE A 163 15.95 -7.55 4.45
CA PHE A 163 15.40 -8.12 5.69
C PHE A 163 15.34 -9.65 5.70
N ILE A 164 15.33 -10.27 4.53
CA ILE A 164 15.09 -11.70 4.36
C ILE A 164 16.15 -12.22 3.39
N ASP A 165 16.89 -13.27 3.80
CA ASP A 165 17.81 -13.96 2.90
C ASP A 165 17.01 -14.70 1.82
N TYR A 166 17.01 -14.15 0.62
CA TYR A 166 16.28 -14.68 -0.53
C TYR A 166 17.25 -15.29 -1.52
N LYS A 167 16.93 -16.51 -1.95
CA LYS A 167 17.62 -17.25 -3.02
C LYS A 167 16.63 -17.63 -4.10
N GLU A 168 17.07 -17.83 -5.32
CA GLU A 168 16.21 -18.24 -6.45
C GLU A 168 15.52 -19.60 -6.21
N THR A 169 16.10 -20.41 -5.32
CA THR A 169 15.54 -21.69 -4.84
C THR A 169 14.49 -21.53 -3.75
N SER A 170 14.22 -20.31 -3.28
CA SER A 170 13.23 -20.03 -2.23
C SER A 170 11.80 -20.11 -2.77
N PRO A 171 10.83 -20.42 -1.90
CA PRO A 171 9.43 -20.48 -2.32
C PRO A 171 8.85 -19.10 -2.65
N TYR A 172 7.78 -19.04 -3.46
CA TYR A 172 7.06 -17.79 -3.77
C TYR A 172 6.57 -17.03 -2.52
N LEU A 173 6.25 -17.74 -1.45
CA LEU A 173 5.88 -17.14 -0.17
C LEU A 173 6.98 -16.23 0.40
N THR A 174 8.25 -16.60 0.22
CA THR A 174 9.39 -15.77 0.60
C THR A 174 9.45 -14.51 -0.27
N VAL A 175 9.19 -14.63 -1.59
CA VAL A 175 9.12 -13.47 -2.49
C VAL A 175 8.04 -12.48 -2.02
N PHE A 176 6.88 -12.98 -1.63
CA PHE A 176 5.80 -12.15 -1.10
C PHE A 176 6.25 -11.34 0.12
N TYR A 177 6.92 -11.97 1.09
CA TYR A 177 7.43 -11.25 2.26
C TYR A 177 8.55 -10.26 1.92
N VAL A 178 9.44 -10.59 0.97
CA VAL A 178 10.45 -9.65 0.48
C VAL A 178 9.78 -8.43 -0.16
N GLY A 179 8.79 -8.63 -1.01
CA GLY A 179 8.03 -7.55 -1.64
C GLY A 179 7.28 -6.69 -0.63
N LEU A 180 6.63 -7.31 0.35
CA LEU A 180 5.94 -6.62 1.44
C LEU A 180 6.92 -5.78 2.26
N GLY A 181 8.05 -6.36 2.67
CA GLY A 181 9.10 -5.66 3.42
C GLY A 181 9.67 -4.46 2.66
N ASN A 182 9.94 -4.62 1.37
CA ASN A 182 10.43 -3.53 0.52
C ASN A 182 9.39 -2.43 0.32
N THR A 183 8.11 -2.78 0.20
CA THR A 183 7.00 -1.82 0.07
C THR A 183 6.84 -1.01 1.35
N LEU A 184 6.89 -1.67 2.51
CA LEU A 184 6.84 -1.01 3.80
C LEU A 184 8.05 -0.09 4.00
N LEU A 185 9.26 -0.55 3.67
CA LEU A 185 10.46 0.27 3.75
C LEU A 185 10.34 1.52 2.87
N LEU A 186 9.92 1.36 1.60
CA LEU A 186 9.72 2.46 0.67
C LEU A 186 8.64 3.45 1.17
N ALA A 187 7.52 2.94 1.68
CA ALA A 187 6.43 3.75 2.21
C ALA A 187 6.86 4.54 3.45
N ILE A 188 7.54 3.90 4.41
CA ILE A 188 8.00 4.56 5.64
C ILE A 188 8.98 5.69 5.31
N LEU A 189 10.01 5.40 4.52
CA LEU A 189 11.00 6.41 4.12
C LEU A 189 10.36 7.52 3.28
N GLY A 190 9.51 7.15 2.32
CA GLY A 190 8.80 8.08 1.46
C GLY A 190 7.90 9.03 2.25
N VAL A 191 7.12 8.52 3.21
CA VAL A 191 6.25 9.36 4.07
C VAL A 191 7.07 10.33 4.90
N ILE A 192 8.15 9.88 5.54
CA ILE A 192 9.01 10.73 6.37
C ILE A 192 9.61 11.86 5.52
N LEU A 193 10.27 11.50 4.41
CA LEU A 193 10.94 12.47 3.54
C LEU A 193 9.93 13.42 2.86
N ALA A 194 8.81 12.89 2.37
CA ALA A 194 7.77 13.70 1.71
C ALA A 194 7.12 14.68 2.69
N THR A 195 6.95 14.27 3.95
CA THR A 195 6.39 15.15 5.00
C THR A 195 7.35 16.29 5.30
N ILE A 196 8.64 16.02 5.47
CA ILE A 196 9.65 17.05 5.71
C ILE A 196 9.69 18.04 4.55
N ILE A 197 9.88 17.55 3.32
CA ILE A 197 9.99 18.39 2.13
C ILE A 197 8.68 19.14 1.87
N GLY A 198 7.54 18.44 1.96
CA GLY A 198 6.22 19.01 1.69
C GLY A 198 5.84 20.09 2.70
N PHE A 199 6.13 19.87 3.98
CA PHE A 199 5.93 20.89 5.01
C PHE A 199 6.79 22.13 4.74
N LEU A 200 8.08 21.96 4.48
CA LEU A 200 8.99 23.07 4.17
C LEU A 200 8.52 23.85 2.93
N LEU A 201 8.11 23.16 1.86
CA LEU A 201 7.58 23.79 0.65
C LEU A 201 6.24 24.49 0.88
N GLY A 202 5.34 23.90 1.68
CA GLY A 202 4.05 24.49 2.04
C GLY A 202 4.23 25.82 2.78
N VAL A 203 5.16 25.87 3.74
CA VAL A 203 5.53 27.10 4.46
C VAL A 203 6.24 28.08 3.52
N ALA A 204 7.22 27.62 2.74
CA ALA A 204 7.97 28.44 1.79
C ALA A 204 7.05 29.15 0.77
N ARG A 205 5.96 28.49 0.36
CA ARG A 205 4.96 29.05 -0.57
C ARG A 205 4.16 30.21 0.02
N LEU A 206 4.11 30.34 1.35
CA LEU A 206 3.50 31.47 2.06
C LEU A 206 4.52 32.55 2.48
N SER A 207 5.79 32.38 2.10
CA SER A 207 6.83 33.36 2.40
C SER A 207 6.56 34.70 1.71
N ASN A 208 6.86 35.80 2.40
CA ASN A 208 6.83 37.14 1.82
C ASN A 208 7.92 37.35 0.74
N ASN A 209 8.93 36.47 0.70
CA ASN A 209 9.94 36.51 -0.36
C ASN A 209 9.36 35.93 -1.65
N TRP A 210 9.15 36.80 -2.63
CA TRP A 210 8.59 36.45 -3.95
C TRP A 210 9.35 35.31 -4.64
N VAL A 211 10.69 35.29 -4.55
CA VAL A 211 11.51 34.25 -5.20
C VAL A 211 11.22 32.89 -4.60
N ILE A 212 11.26 32.79 -3.27
CA ILE A 212 10.99 31.54 -2.54
C ILE A 212 9.58 31.05 -2.82
N ALA A 213 8.59 31.94 -2.74
CA ALA A 213 7.20 31.60 -2.98
C ALA A 213 6.96 31.10 -4.42
N LYS A 214 7.59 31.74 -5.42
CA LYS A 214 7.48 31.33 -6.83
C LYS A 214 8.23 30.04 -7.14
N LEU A 215 9.39 29.80 -6.55
CA LEU A 215 10.11 28.53 -6.70
C LEU A 215 9.31 27.37 -6.08
N ALA A 216 8.78 27.55 -4.88
CA ALA A 216 7.92 26.55 -4.24
C ALA A 216 6.64 26.31 -5.06
N TYR A 217 6.01 27.37 -5.57
CA TYR A 217 4.87 27.26 -6.49
C TYR A 217 5.22 26.44 -7.74
N GLY A 218 6.33 26.78 -8.42
CA GLY A 218 6.78 26.10 -9.63
C GLY A 218 7.06 24.62 -9.40
N TYR A 219 7.76 24.28 -8.31
CA TYR A 219 7.99 22.90 -7.90
C TYR A 219 6.66 22.13 -7.76
N VAL A 220 5.71 22.67 -7.00
CA VAL A 220 4.44 21.99 -6.72
C VAL A 220 3.62 21.80 -8.00
N GLU A 221 3.56 22.82 -8.85
CA GLU A 221 2.84 22.78 -10.12
C GLU A 221 3.43 21.72 -11.07
N ILE A 222 4.76 21.71 -11.24
CA ILE A 222 5.46 20.76 -12.09
C ILE A 222 5.26 19.32 -11.60
N MET A 223 5.43 19.08 -10.30
CA MET A 223 5.34 17.74 -9.72
C MET A 223 3.93 17.15 -9.87
N ARG A 224 2.87 17.97 -9.71
CA ARG A 224 1.48 17.52 -9.78
C ARG A 224 0.94 17.37 -11.20
N ASN A 225 1.50 18.09 -12.16
CA ASN A 225 1.06 18.05 -13.56
C ASN A 225 1.73 16.96 -14.40
N ILE A 226 2.83 16.38 -13.92
CA ILE A 226 3.54 15.30 -14.61
C ILE A 226 3.19 13.94 -13.97
N PRO A 227 2.84 12.91 -14.77
CA PRO A 227 2.56 11.58 -14.25
C PRO A 227 3.70 11.02 -13.40
N LEU A 228 3.39 10.43 -12.24
CA LEU A 228 4.37 9.83 -11.33
C LEU A 228 5.30 8.83 -12.03
N LEU A 229 4.76 8.04 -12.97
CA LEU A 229 5.57 7.09 -13.74
C LEU A 229 6.71 7.78 -14.51
N LEU A 230 6.44 8.94 -15.10
CA LEU A 230 7.47 9.71 -15.80
C LEU A 230 8.53 10.21 -14.82
N TRP A 231 8.15 10.63 -13.62
CA TRP A 231 9.12 11.01 -12.59
C TRP A 231 10.02 9.85 -12.16
N ILE A 232 9.46 8.66 -11.97
CA ILE A 232 10.25 7.45 -11.66
C ILE A 232 11.27 7.20 -12.77
N PHE A 233 10.86 7.31 -14.04
CA PHE A 233 11.77 7.14 -15.17
C PHE A 233 12.83 8.25 -15.27
N ILE A 234 12.47 9.51 -15.04
CA ILE A 234 13.43 10.62 -15.05
C ILE A 234 14.49 10.41 -13.95
N TRP A 235 14.07 10.11 -12.73
CA TRP A 235 15.01 9.89 -11.63
C TRP A 235 15.92 8.70 -11.91
N TYR A 236 15.37 7.57 -12.37
CA TYR A 236 16.15 6.36 -12.61
C TYR A 236 17.02 6.43 -13.88
N PHE A 237 16.46 6.83 -15.02
CA PHE A 237 17.14 6.81 -16.31
C PHE A 237 17.90 8.09 -16.66
N ALA A 238 17.52 9.25 -16.10
CA ALA A 238 18.24 10.49 -16.37
C ALA A 238 19.13 10.89 -15.18
N VAL A 239 18.54 11.13 -14.00
CA VAL A 239 19.27 11.77 -12.90
C VAL A 239 20.30 10.85 -12.26
N LEU A 240 19.93 9.62 -11.89
CA LEU A 240 20.86 8.67 -11.26
C LEU A 240 21.98 8.22 -12.20
N ARG A 241 21.82 8.37 -13.53
CA ARG A 241 22.87 8.10 -14.51
C ARG A 241 23.93 9.20 -14.60
N LEU A 242 23.66 10.38 -14.04
CA LEU A 242 24.65 11.45 -13.92
C LEU A 242 25.59 11.24 -12.73
N LEU A 243 25.31 10.26 -11.87
CA LEU A 243 26.19 9.94 -10.74
C LEU A 243 27.55 9.39 -11.23
N PRO A 244 28.63 9.57 -10.45
CA PRO A 244 29.94 9.05 -10.78
C PRO A 244 29.96 7.53 -11.00
N ASP A 245 31.04 7.08 -11.65
CA ASP A 245 31.28 5.68 -11.92
C ASP A 245 31.52 4.88 -10.62
N LYS A 246 31.57 3.55 -10.75
CA LYS A 246 31.70 2.68 -9.57
C LYS A 246 33.03 2.90 -8.84
N ALA A 247 34.10 3.21 -9.56
CA ALA A 247 35.44 3.33 -9.02
C ALA A 247 35.63 4.63 -8.21
N ASN A 248 34.92 5.70 -8.55
CA ASN A 248 35.04 7.01 -7.89
C ASN A 248 33.69 7.45 -7.28
N PRO A 249 33.19 6.75 -6.24
CA PRO A 249 31.92 7.13 -5.63
C PRO A 249 32.02 8.50 -4.93
N LEU A 250 30.89 9.20 -4.84
CA LEU A 250 30.74 10.34 -3.93
C LEU A 250 30.82 9.83 -2.49
N ASP A 251 31.72 10.42 -1.72
CA ASP A 251 31.96 10.04 -0.31
C ASP A 251 31.29 11.05 0.63
N PHE A 252 30.34 10.58 1.42
CA PHE A 252 29.66 11.36 2.47
C PHE A 252 30.17 11.01 3.88
N GLY A 253 31.36 10.40 3.96
CA GLY A 253 31.99 9.98 5.20
C GLY A 253 31.12 8.95 5.95
N PRO A 254 30.75 9.19 7.22
CA PRO A 254 29.94 8.24 7.99
C PRO A 254 28.56 7.96 7.40
N LEU A 255 28.06 8.81 6.50
CA LEU A 255 26.77 8.59 5.84
C LEU A 255 26.88 7.56 4.71
N GLY A 256 28.07 7.24 4.20
CA GLY A 256 28.25 6.22 3.18
C GLY A 256 28.62 6.77 1.80
N LEU A 257 28.52 5.92 0.78
CA LEU A 257 29.04 6.15 -0.56
C LEU A 257 27.92 6.12 -1.61
N LEU A 258 27.96 7.01 -2.60
CA LEU A 258 26.96 7.06 -3.68
C LEU A 258 27.62 7.02 -5.06
N ASN A 259 27.14 6.15 -5.93
CA ASN A 259 27.55 6.10 -7.34
C ASN A 259 26.41 5.60 -8.24
N ILE A 260 26.71 5.42 -9.52
CA ILE A 260 25.75 4.90 -10.51
C ILE A 260 25.19 3.49 -10.18
N ALA A 261 25.88 2.72 -9.33
CA ALA A 261 25.42 1.40 -8.90
C ALA A 261 24.50 1.42 -7.67
N GLY A 262 24.24 2.60 -7.11
CA GLY A 262 23.38 2.80 -5.95
C GLY A 262 24.09 3.48 -4.79
N TYR A 263 23.43 3.47 -3.65
CA TYR A 263 23.89 4.05 -2.40
C TYR A 263 24.33 2.92 -1.46
N TYR A 264 25.50 3.07 -0.86
CA TYR A 264 26.07 2.12 0.09
C TYR A 264 26.02 2.79 1.46
N ALA A 265 25.10 2.34 2.31
CA ALA A 265 24.94 2.82 3.66
C ALA A 265 25.77 1.99 4.65
N PRO A 266 26.13 2.52 5.83
CA PRO A 266 26.66 1.72 6.92
C PRO A 266 25.72 0.58 7.27
N ARG A 267 26.20 -0.67 7.26
CA ARG A 267 25.37 -1.84 7.56
C ARG A 267 25.38 -2.11 9.06
N PRO A 268 24.22 -2.12 9.74
CA PRO A 268 24.17 -2.49 11.14
C PRO A 268 24.54 -3.98 11.32
N ILE A 269 25.50 -4.25 12.18
CA ILE A 269 25.85 -5.58 12.67
C ILE A 269 25.26 -5.72 14.07
N TRP A 270 24.33 -6.66 14.21
CA TRP A 270 23.63 -6.95 15.46
C TRP A 270 24.47 -7.92 16.29
N GLY A 271 25.09 -7.43 17.36
CA GLY A 271 25.82 -8.24 18.33
C GLY A 271 24.92 -8.88 19.39
N SER A 272 25.53 -9.64 20.30
CA SER A 272 24.84 -10.25 21.44
C SER A 272 24.18 -9.18 22.32
N GLY A 273 22.87 -9.30 22.55
CA GLY A 273 22.10 -8.36 23.37
C GLY A 273 21.46 -7.20 22.59
N ALA A 274 21.74 -7.03 21.29
CA ALA A 274 21.12 -5.97 20.48
C ALA A 274 19.58 -6.10 20.37
N VAL A 275 19.04 -7.31 20.55
CA VAL A 275 17.59 -7.57 20.64
C VAL A 275 16.93 -6.75 21.75
N TRP A 276 17.63 -6.49 22.86
CA TRP A 276 17.08 -5.71 23.97
C TRP A 276 16.84 -4.24 23.62
N ILE A 277 17.53 -3.71 22.61
CA ILE A 277 17.28 -2.36 22.09
C ILE A 277 15.89 -2.33 21.42
N LEU A 278 15.55 -3.38 20.66
CA LEU A 278 14.22 -3.51 20.03
C LEU A 278 13.13 -3.73 21.07
N VAL A 279 13.39 -4.55 22.10
CA VAL A 279 12.46 -4.74 23.23
C VAL A 279 12.23 -3.40 23.95
N ALA A 280 13.28 -2.64 24.24
CA ALA A 280 13.17 -1.33 24.86
C ALA A 280 12.39 -0.34 23.99
N LEU A 281 12.56 -0.37 22.67
CA LEU A 281 11.78 0.44 21.73
C LEU A 281 10.30 0.04 21.75
N ALA A 282 9.99 -1.26 21.75
CA ALA A 282 8.62 -1.75 21.83
C ALA A 282 7.94 -1.31 23.14
N VAL A 283 8.64 -1.46 24.28
CA VAL A 283 8.17 -0.99 25.59
C VAL A 283 7.96 0.53 25.58
N ALA A 284 8.87 1.30 24.98
CA ALA A 284 8.74 2.75 24.86
C ALA A 284 7.51 3.17 24.04
N ILE A 285 7.22 2.48 22.93
CA ILE A 285 6.04 2.74 22.10
C ILE A 285 4.75 2.44 22.88
N ILE A 286 4.71 1.30 23.59
CA ILE A 286 3.56 0.93 24.42
C ILE A 286 3.36 1.97 25.54
N ALA A 287 4.42 2.35 26.24
CA ALA A 287 4.37 3.38 27.28
C ALA A 287 3.93 4.74 26.72
N ALA A 288 4.44 5.14 25.55
CA ALA A 288 4.05 6.36 24.86
C ALA A 288 2.55 6.39 24.53
N PHE A 289 1.99 5.27 24.07
CA PHE A 289 0.55 5.16 23.81
C PHE A 289 -0.29 5.37 25.08
N PHE A 290 0.07 4.70 26.18
CA PHE A 290 -0.65 4.85 27.45
C PHE A 290 -0.50 6.24 28.04
N ILE A 291 0.69 6.85 27.98
CA ILE A 291 0.92 8.23 28.44
C ILE A 291 0.13 9.22 27.59
N ALA A 292 0.11 9.09 26.27
CA ALA A 292 -0.66 9.96 25.41
C ALA A 292 -2.18 9.85 25.70
N ARG A 293 -2.67 8.63 25.92
CA ARG A 293 -4.07 8.39 26.28
C ARG A 293 -4.41 8.99 27.65
N TRP A 294 -3.56 8.77 28.66
CA TRP A 294 -3.73 9.33 30.00
C TRP A 294 -3.64 10.86 30.00
N ALA A 295 -2.66 11.43 29.30
CA ALA A 295 -2.48 12.88 29.18
C ALA A 295 -3.71 13.55 28.56
N LYS A 296 -4.28 12.94 27.52
CA LYS A 296 -5.52 13.42 26.90
C LYS A 296 -6.72 13.33 27.85
N ALA A 297 -6.84 12.23 28.60
CA ALA A 297 -7.90 12.07 29.60
C ALA A 297 -7.76 13.10 30.74
N ARG A 298 -6.53 13.32 31.23
CA ARG A 298 -6.22 14.36 32.23
C ARG A 298 -6.57 15.75 31.71
N GLN A 299 -6.21 16.08 30.46
CA GLN A 299 -6.52 17.38 29.88
C GLN A 299 -8.04 17.60 29.78
N MET A 300 -8.83 16.57 29.46
CA MET A 300 -10.29 16.67 29.44
C MET A 300 -10.88 16.87 30.85
N ALA A 301 -10.30 16.23 31.87
CA ALA A 301 -10.80 16.30 33.24
C ALA A 301 -10.36 17.58 34.00
N THR A 302 -9.14 18.04 33.76
CA THR A 302 -8.48 19.10 34.55
C THR A 302 -8.21 20.38 33.77
N GLY A 303 -8.30 20.35 32.43
CA GLY A 303 -7.91 21.46 31.56
C GLY A 303 -6.39 21.66 31.40
N GLU A 304 -5.57 21.04 32.24
CA GLU A 304 -4.11 21.17 32.20
C GLU A 304 -3.49 20.28 31.11
N GLN A 305 -2.60 20.86 30.32
CA GLN A 305 -1.83 20.13 29.31
C GLN A 305 -0.60 19.46 29.92
N PHE A 306 -0.43 18.17 29.67
CA PHE A 306 0.81 17.45 29.96
C PHE A 306 1.75 17.53 28.74
N PRO A 307 3.08 17.73 28.92
CA PRO A 307 4.07 17.80 27.82
C PRO A 307 4.30 16.43 27.17
N THR A 308 3.26 15.92 26.51
CA THR A 308 3.18 14.58 25.95
C THR A 308 4.23 14.39 24.87
N PHE A 309 4.42 15.37 23.99
CA PHE A 309 5.40 15.30 22.91
C PHE A 309 6.81 15.02 23.42
N TRP A 310 7.32 15.85 24.35
CA TRP A 310 8.67 15.69 24.89
C TRP A 310 8.83 14.41 25.71
N THR A 311 7.80 14.01 26.45
CA THR A 311 7.82 12.75 27.22
C THR A 311 7.89 11.54 26.30
N VAL A 312 7.09 11.53 25.22
CA VAL A 312 7.08 10.46 24.22
C VAL A 312 8.42 10.40 23.48
N VAL A 313 8.96 11.54 23.07
CA VAL A 313 10.29 11.62 22.45
C VAL A 313 11.36 11.08 23.40
N ALA A 314 11.34 11.49 24.66
CA ALA A 314 12.27 11.02 25.68
C ALA A 314 12.17 9.51 25.92
N LEU A 315 10.98 8.92 25.89
CA LEU A 315 10.82 7.48 26.01
C LEU A 315 11.30 6.73 24.78
N ILE A 316 10.84 7.14 23.59
CA ILE A 316 11.15 6.46 22.33
C ILE A 316 12.65 6.50 22.01
N ILE A 317 13.34 7.57 22.38
CA ILE A 317 14.80 7.69 22.19
C ILE A 317 15.56 7.18 23.40
N GLY A 318 15.15 7.59 24.61
CA GLY A 318 15.90 7.35 25.84
C GLY A 318 15.93 5.89 26.28
N LEU A 319 14.83 5.16 26.17
CA LEU A 319 14.80 3.74 26.57
C LEU A 319 15.69 2.85 25.69
N PRO A 320 15.61 2.92 24.34
CA PRO A 320 16.53 2.17 23.47
C PRO A 320 18.00 2.58 23.66
N LEU A 321 18.26 3.86 23.88
CA LEU A 321 19.61 4.38 24.11
C LEU A 321 20.18 3.86 25.45
N LEU A 322 19.36 3.83 26.50
CA LEU A 322 19.72 3.22 27.77
C LEU A 322 20.01 1.73 27.59
N ALA A 323 19.16 0.99 26.88
CA ALA A 323 19.39 -0.42 26.57
C ALA A 323 20.69 -0.64 25.77
N TYR A 324 20.99 0.24 24.82
CA TYR A 324 22.24 0.20 24.04
C TYR A 324 23.48 0.32 24.94
N PHE A 325 23.49 1.27 25.88
CA PHE A 325 24.62 1.44 26.79
C PHE A 325 24.72 0.34 27.85
N VAL A 326 23.59 -0.07 28.44
CA VAL A 326 23.54 -1.15 29.44
C VAL A 326 24.01 -2.49 28.85
N MET A 327 23.70 -2.74 27.58
CA MET A 327 24.13 -3.95 26.86
C MET A 327 25.56 -3.85 26.30
N GLY A 328 26.31 -2.79 26.62
CA GLY A 328 27.71 -2.65 26.20
C GLY A 328 27.89 -2.29 24.72
N MET A 329 26.99 -1.47 24.15
CA MET A 329 27.04 -1.00 22.77
C MET A 329 27.02 -2.14 21.73
N PRO A 330 26.03 -3.05 21.77
CA PRO A 330 26.03 -4.28 20.96
C PRO A 330 25.73 -4.06 19.47
N LEU A 331 25.40 -2.83 19.07
CA LEU A 331 25.15 -2.47 17.67
C LEU A 331 26.39 -1.76 17.10
N THR A 332 27.05 -2.41 16.15
CA THR A 332 28.19 -1.86 15.41
C THR A 332 27.82 -1.66 13.94
N PHE A 333 28.62 -0.93 13.18
CA PHE A 333 28.34 -0.65 11.78
C PHE A 333 29.53 -1.05 10.90
N GLU A 334 29.25 -1.84 9.87
CA GLU A 334 30.20 -2.07 8.78
C GLU A 334 30.12 -0.89 7.82
N MET A 335 31.21 -0.11 7.75
CA MET A 335 31.30 1.02 6.84
C MET A 335 31.61 0.54 5.41
N PRO A 336 30.95 1.11 4.39
CA PRO A 336 31.31 0.85 3.02
C PRO A 336 32.66 1.52 2.69
N ALA A 337 33.52 0.82 1.97
CA ALA A 337 34.83 1.33 1.56
C ALA A 337 34.92 1.42 0.02
N PRO A 338 35.48 2.50 -0.55
CA PRO A 338 35.69 2.61 -1.98
C PRO A 338 36.67 1.54 -2.48
N SER A 339 36.44 0.99 -3.67
CA SER A 339 37.38 0.05 -4.30
C SER A 339 37.33 0.16 -5.82
N ARG A 340 38.39 -0.32 -6.50
CA ARG A 340 38.56 -0.25 -7.96
C ARG A 340 37.37 -0.81 -8.76
N PHE A 341 36.67 -1.81 -8.23
CA PHE A 341 35.53 -2.45 -8.91
C PHE A 341 34.17 -1.96 -8.42
N GLY A 342 34.15 -0.95 -7.54
CA GLY A 342 32.97 -0.52 -6.80
C GLY A 342 33.19 -0.61 -5.28
N PRO A 343 32.36 0.09 -4.50
CA PRO A 343 32.35 -0.02 -3.06
C PRO A 343 32.20 -1.46 -2.57
N LYS A 344 32.90 -1.80 -1.48
CA LYS A 344 32.78 -3.08 -0.77
C LYS A 344 32.29 -2.85 0.66
N GLY A 345 31.58 -3.83 1.20
CA GLY A 345 30.96 -3.74 2.52
C GLY A 345 29.72 -2.84 2.53
N GLY A 346 29.19 -2.59 3.72
CA GLY A 346 27.98 -1.81 3.91
C GLY A 346 26.71 -2.47 3.32
N ALA A 347 25.60 -1.75 3.40
CA ALA A 347 24.31 -2.15 2.87
C ALA A 347 24.05 -1.40 1.56
N ARG A 348 24.01 -2.15 0.44
CA ARG A 348 23.73 -1.57 -0.88
C ARG A 348 22.23 -1.38 -1.07
N ILE A 349 21.83 -0.14 -1.30
CA ILE A 349 20.51 0.27 -1.77
C ILE A 349 20.63 0.53 -3.28
N PRO A 350 19.98 -0.29 -4.12
CA PRO A 350 20.17 -0.24 -5.56
C PRO A 350 19.45 0.97 -6.19
N PRO A 351 19.86 1.39 -7.39
CA PRO A 351 19.36 2.61 -8.02
C PRO A 351 17.86 2.57 -8.33
N GLU A 352 17.28 1.39 -8.55
CA GLU A 352 15.84 1.21 -8.77
C GLU A 352 15.05 1.64 -7.52
N PHE A 353 15.50 1.22 -6.34
CA PHE A 353 14.88 1.62 -5.08
C PHE A 353 15.05 3.12 -4.81
N LEU A 354 16.25 3.66 -5.05
CA LEU A 354 16.51 5.10 -4.90
C LEU A 354 15.65 5.94 -5.85
N GLY A 355 15.56 5.54 -7.11
CA GLY A 355 14.76 6.23 -8.12
C GLY A 355 13.28 6.27 -7.74
N MET A 356 12.74 5.13 -7.29
CA MET A 356 11.37 5.08 -6.77
C MET A 356 11.20 5.92 -5.50
N LEU A 357 12.14 5.84 -4.54
CA LEU A 357 12.07 6.58 -3.29
C LEU A 357 12.07 8.09 -3.53
N VAL A 358 13.00 8.59 -4.34
CA VAL A 358 13.10 10.02 -4.64
C VAL A 358 11.89 10.49 -5.44
N ALA A 359 11.48 9.76 -6.49
CA ALA A 359 10.32 10.13 -7.29
C ALA A 359 9.03 10.20 -6.47
N LEU A 360 8.77 9.18 -5.66
CA LEU A 360 7.60 9.13 -4.78
C LEU A 360 7.66 10.24 -3.74
N THR A 361 8.83 10.45 -3.12
CA THR A 361 9.05 11.52 -2.15
C THR A 361 8.76 12.90 -2.75
N THR A 362 9.33 13.22 -3.91
CA THR A 362 9.16 14.54 -4.54
C THR A 362 7.74 14.76 -5.06
N TYR A 363 7.11 13.71 -5.57
CA TYR A 363 5.73 13.77 -6.04
C TYR A 363 4.76 13.97 -4.87
N THR A 364 4.83 13.14 -3.85
CA THR A 364 3.92 13.20 -2.69
C THR A 364 4.12 14.48 -1.87
N SER A 365 5.35 14.99 -1.77
CA SER A 365 5.63 16.24 -1.04
C SER A 365 4.88 17.44 -1.63
N SER A 366 4.60 17.44 -2.94
CA SER A 366 3.84 18.51 -3.59
C SER A 366 2.37 18.57 -3.12
N TYR A 367 1.75 17.42 -2.87
CA TYR A 367 0.40 17.33 -2.31
C TYR A 367 0.38 17.75 -0.85
N ILE A 368 1.37 17.29 -0.07
CA ILE A 368 1.53 17.70 1.33
C ILE A 368 1.72 19.22 1.43
N ALA A 369 2.51 19.82 0.54
CA ALA A 369 2.71 21.26 0.49
C ALA A 369 1.40 22.04 0.30
N GLU A 370 0.49 21.55 -0.55
CA GLU A 370 -0.82 22.17 -0.73
C GLU A 370 -1.73 22.02 0.48
N ILE A 371 -1.71 20.86 1.13
CA ILE A 371 -2.47 20.64 2.35
C ILE A 371 -1.97 21.57 3.46
N VAL A 372 -0.66 21.69 3.65
CA VAL A 372 -0.04 22.56 4.66
C VAL A 372 -0.38 24.03 4.37
N ARG A 373 -0.21 24.47 3.12
CA ARG A 373 -0.55 25.84 2.70
C ARG A 373 -2.02 26.16 2.97
N ALA A 374 -2.94 25.28 2.55
CA ALA A 374 -4.36 25.44 2.77
C ALA A 374 -4.71 25.46 4.27
N GLY A 375 -4.07 24.58 5.05
CA GLY A 375 -4.24 24.53 6.51
C GLY A 375 -3.82 25.83 7.20
N ILE A 376 -2.69 26.42 6.80
CA ILE A 376 -2.22 27.70 7.38
C ILE A 376 -3.18 28.85 7.00
N LEU A 377 -3.67 28.89 5.76
CA LEU A 377 -4.58 29.94 5.29
C LEU A 377 -6.00 29.83 5.88
N ALA A 378 -6.42 28.65 6.31
CA ALA A 378 -7.75 28.43 6.88
C ALA A 378 -7.90 28.96 8.32
N VAL A 379 -6.79 29.21 9.03
CA VAL A 379 -6.80 29.74 10.39
C VAL A 379 -6.84 31.27 10.34
N ASN A 380 -7.81 31.87 11.03
CA ASN A 380 -7.94 33.32 11.09
C ASN A 380 -6.73 33.93 11.81
N LYS A 381 -6.22 35.07 11.33
CA LYS A 381 -4.94 35.64 11.82
C LYS A 381 -5.03 36.30 13.21
N GLY A 382 -6.19 36.19 13.88
CA GLY A 382 -6.53 36.94 15.08
C GLY A 382 -7.35 38.17 14.73
#